data_AF-X8DHA6-F1
#
_entry.id   AF-X8DHA6-F1
#
_cell.length_a   1.000
_cell.length_b   1.000
_cell.length_c   1.000
_cell.angle_alpha   90.00
_cell.angle_beta   90.00
_cell.angle_gamma   90.00
#
_symmetry.space_group_name_H-M   'P 1'
#
loop_
_entity.id
_entity.type
_entity.pdbx_description
1 polymer ?
#
loop_
_entity_poly.entity_id
_entity_poly.type
_entity_poly.pdbx_seq_one_letter_code
_entity_poly.pdbx_strand_id
1 'polypeptide(L)'
;MLDSDATGGAVSVLSVYLPQGANGAAPHLHTRSTELFYVVSGRLEILAGDRIEILEQGDTLLVPRLTPHAFGATGDSDVNVLTVLSPGVQRFDYFRLLDRIVHQQADISELQAAQETYDNHFVESEVWAHGRGLSALDAR
;
A
#
# COMPACT_ATOMS: atom_id res chain seq x y z
N MET A 1 14.15 6.44 -2.73
CA MET A 1 13.34 5.95 -1.60
C MET A 1 14.18 5.99 -0.34
N LEU A 2 13.57 6.22 0.81
CA LEU A 2 14.24 6.28 2.12
C LEU A 2 13.58 5.24 3.03
N ASP A 3 14.38 4.40 3.68
CA ASP A 3 13.87 3.48 4.70
C ASP A 3 14.02 4.07 6.11
N SER A 4 13.34 3.47 7.09
CA SER A 4 13.25 3.97 8.46
C SER A 4 14.63 4.25 9.09
N ASP A 5 15.61 3.35 8.92
CA ASP A 5 16.95 3.54 9.48
C ASP A 5 17.69 4.74 8.87
N ALA A 6 17.46 5.03 7.59
CA ALA A 6 18.10 6.16 6.90
C ALA A 6 17.57 7.52 7.37
N THR A 7 16.42 7.54 8.07
CA THR A 7 15.78 8.76 8.58
C THR A 7 15.74 8.81 10.11
N GLY A 8 16.42 7.87 10.79
CA GLY A 8 16.39 7.77 12.25
C GLY A 8 14.99 7.44 12.80
N GLY A 9 14.18 6.70 12.04
CA GLY A 9 12.82 6.33 12.40
C GLY A 9 11.76 7.41 12.16
N ALA A 10 12.14 8.57 11.60
CA ALA A 10 11.20 9.66 11.39
C ALA A 10 10.16 9.32 10.30
N VAL A 11 10.62 8.89 9.13
CA VAL A 11 9.76 8.56 7.99
C VAL A 11 10.32 7.44 7.13
N SER A 12 9.45 6.71 6.46
CA SER A 12 9.81 5.88 5.31
C SER A 12 9.16 6.47 4.05
N VAL A 13 9.91 6.61 2.97
CA VAL A 13 9.48 7.29 1.74
C VAL A 13 9.65 6.38 0.54
N LEU A 14 8.53 6.06 -0.11
CA LEU A 14 8.46 5.21 -1.29
C LEU A 14 7.99 6.00 -2.49
N SER A 15 8.53 5.68 -3.66
CA SER A 15 7.98 6.13 -4.94
C SER A 15 7.55 4.90 -5.70
N VAL A 16 6.26 4.83 -6.02
CA VAL A 16 5.62 3.67 -6.61
C VAL A 16 5.07 4.07 -7.97
N TYR A 17 5.48 3.33 -9.00
CA TYR A 17 4.90 3.40 -10.33
C TYR A 17 3.98 2.19 -10.51
N LEU A 18 2.75 2.44 -10.97
CA LEU A 18 1.79 1.39 -11.31
C LEU A 18 1.27 1.63 -12.73
N PRO A 19 1.42 0.66 -13.65
CA PRO A 19 0.73 0.68 -14.93
C PRO A 19 -0.79 0.70 -14.75
N GLN A 20 -1.53 1.16 -15.77
CA GLN A 20 -2.99 1.20 -15.78
C GLN A 20 -3.61 -0.11 -15.28
N GLY A 21 -4.59 0.01 -14.39
CA GLY A 21 -5.27 -1.13 -13.76
C GLY A 21 -4.43 -1.97 -12.81
N ALA A 22 -3.12 -1.74 -12.65
CA ALA A 22 -2.29 -2.53 -11.73
C ALA A 22 -2.69 -2.30 -10.26
N ASN A 23 -2.67 -3.39 -9.48
CA ASN A 23 -2.82 -3.31 -8.03
C ASN A 23 -1.52 -2.81 -7.39
N GLY A 24 -1.63 -1.91 -6.42
CA GLY A 24 -0.51 -1.45 -5.60
C GLY A 24 -0.41 -2.24 -4.30
N ALA A 25 -1.35 -2.01 -3.39
CA ALA A 25 -1.46 -2.76 -2.14
C ALA A 25 -2.89 -3.27 -1.93
N ALA A 26 -3.01 -4.52 -1.50
CA ALA A 26 -4.27 -5.08 -1.01
C ALA A 26 -4.70 -4.38 0.29
N PRO A 27 -5.98 -4.50 0.71
CA PRO A 27 -6.45 -3.83 1.92
C PRO A 27 -5.65 -4.22 3.16
N HIS A 28 -5.15 -3.19 3.84
CA HIS A 28 -4.35 -3.32 5.04
C HIS A 28 -4.52 -2.11 5.94
N LEU A 29 -3.94 -2.17 7.13
CA LEU A 29 -3.80 -1.03 8.04
C LEU A 29 -2.42 -1.03 8.68
N HIS A 30 -2.05 0.16 9.17
CA HIS A 30 -0.87 0.39 9.99
C HIS A 30 -1.32 0.64 11.43
N THR A 31 -0.73 -0.04 12.40
CA THR A 31 -1.07 0.15 13.83
C THR A 31 -0.27 1.28 14.46
N ARG A 32 0.92 1.57 13.92
CA ARG A 32 1.84 2.60 14.41
C ARG A 32 1.87 3.82 13.49
N SER A 33 1.92 3.61 12.18
CA SER A 33 2.19 4.65 11.20
C SER A 33 0.91 5.30 10.66
N THR A 34 1.00 6.58 10.35
CA THR A 34 0.10 7.27 9.42
C THR A 34 0.77 7.25 8.05
N GLU A 35 0.02 7.05 6.97
CA GLU A 35 0.55 7.05 5.61
C GLU A 35 -0.01 8.22 4.80
N LEU A 36 0.86 8.99 4.16
CA LEU A 36 0.52 10.04 3.21
C LEU A 36 0.72 9.52 1.79
N PHE A 37 -0.23 9.81 0.92
CA PHE A 37 -0.16 9.58 -0.52
C PHE A 37 -0.13 10.94 -1.22
N TYR A 38 0.86 11.16 -2.09
CA TYR A 38 0.93 12.31 -2.98
C TYR A 38 1.06 11.83 -4.42
N VAL A 39 0.11 12.19 -5.28
CA VAL A 39 0.12 11.76 -6.68
C VAL A 39 1.02 12.68 -7.49
N VAL A 40 2.15 12.14 -7.94
CA VAL A 40 3.14 12.87 -8.76
C VAL A 40 2.63 13.00 -10.19
N SER A 41 2.03 11.95 -10.74
CA SER A 41 1.37 11.97 -12.05
C SER A 41 0.38 10.82 -12.19
N GLY A 42 -0.57 10.95 -13.10
CA GLY A 42 -1.57 9.91 -13.35
C GLY A 42 -2.74 9.95 -12.36
N ARG A 43 -3.39 8.80 -12.13
CA ARG A 43 -4.59 8.68 -11.31
C ARG A 43 -4.53 7.47 -10.37
N LEU A 44 -4.59 7.74 -9.07
CA LEU A 44 -4.59 6.72 -8.03
C LEU A 44 -6.04 6.42 -7.63
N GLU A 45 -6.42 5.16 -7.65
CA GLU A 45 -7.61 4.67 -6.96
C GLU A 45 -7.19 4.23 -5.55
N ILE A 46 -7.84 4.77 -4.52
CA ILE A 46 -7.46 4.53 -3.12
C ILE A 46 -8.69 4.24 -2.26
N LEU A 47 -8.66 3.13 -1.52
CA LEU A 47 -9.55 2.89 -0.39
C LEU A 47 -9.02 3.67 0.81
N ALA A 48 -9.89 4.43 1.49
CA ALA A 48 -9.59 5.06 2.76
C ALA A 48 -10.78 4.88 3.73
N GLY A 49 -10.66 3.91 4.63
CA GLY A 49 -11.76 3.46 5.49
C GLY A 49 -12.76 2.63 4.70
N ASP A 50 -13.95 3.20 4.48
CA ASP A 50 -15.09 2.57 3.82
C ASP A 50 -15.42 3.16 2.44
N ARG A 51 -14.61 4.10 1.96
CA ARG A 51 -14.80 4.78 0.67
C ARG A 51 -13.62 4.59 -0.26
N ILE A 52 -13.92 4.57 -1.55
CA ILE A 52 -12.94 4.63 -2.63
C ILE A 52 -12.94 6.05 -3.19
N GLU A 53 -11.75 6.63 -3.31
CA GLU A 53 -11.51 7.93 -3.91
C GLU A 53 -10.59 7.76 -5.13
N ILE A 54 -10.69 8.69 -6.08
CA ILE A 54 -9.72 8.83 -7.16
C ILE A 54 -8.93 10.11 -6.90
N LEU A 55 -7.62 9.99 -6.74
CA LEU A 55 -6.71 11.11 -6.61
C LEU A 55 -6.02 11.36 -7.95
N GLU A 56 -5.97 12.62 -8.37
CA GLU A 56 -5.30 13.06 -9.60
C GLU A 56 -3.95 13.71 -9.28
N GLN A 57 -3.19 14.06 -10.32
CA GLN A 57 -1.91 14.73 -10.16
C GLN A 57 -2.00 15.96 -9.24
N GLY A 58 -1.13 16.00 -8.23
CA GLY A 58 -1.07 17.08 -7.25
C GLY A 58 -1.94 16.85 -6.02
N ASP A 59 -2.88 15.91 -6.05
CA ASP A 59 -3.69 15.57 -4.90
C ASP A 59 -2.88 14.87 -3.82
N THR A 60 -3.32 15.08 -2.58
CA THR A 60 -2.73 14.47 -1.38
C THR A 60 -3.83 13.87 -0.52
N LEU A 61 -3.61 12.67 0.01
CA LEU A 61 -4.47 12.05 0.99
C LEU A 61 -3.63 11.51 2.15
N LEU A 62 -4.07 11.79 3.38
CA LEU A 62 -3.47 11.26 4.59
C LEU A 62 -4.38 10.18 5.16
N VAL A 63 -3.85 8.96 5.34
CA VAL A 63 -4.53 7.84 5.99
C VAL A 63 -4.03 7.72 7.43
N PRO A 64 -4.85 8.05 8.44
CA PRO A 64 -4.49 7.88 9.84
C PRO A 64 -4.24 6.40 10.19
N ARG A 65 -3.43 6.17 11.23
CA ARG A 65 -3.26 4.83 11.82
C ARG A 65 -4.61 4.15 12.10
N LEU A 66 -4.63 2.82 12.01
CA LEU A 66 -5.79 1.95 12.19
C LEU A 66 -6.92 2.17 11.17
N THR A 67 -6.71 2.95 10.13
CA THR A 67 -7.67 3.11 9.04
C THR A 67 -7.33 2.10 7.94
N PRO A 68 -8.24 1.17 7.60
CA PRO A 68 -8.07 0.30 6.44
C PRO A 68 -7.87 1.11 5.15
N HIS A 69 -6.91 0.72 4.35
CA HIS A 69 -6.65 1.35 3.05
C HIS A 69 -6.01 0.36 2.09
N ALA A 70 -6.15 0.66 0.81
CA ALA A 70 -5.66 -0.11 -0.33
C ALA A 70 -5.46 0.87 -1.47
N PHE A 71 -4.63 0.54 -2.46
CA PHE A 71 -4.49 1.42 -3.61
C PHE A 71 -4.08 0.68 -4.88
N GLY A 72 -4.37 1.28 -6.02
CA GLY A 72 -4.00 0.81 -7.34
C GLY A 72 -4.06 1.94 -8.36
N ALA A 73 -3.56 1.67 -9.56
CA ALA A 73 -3.82 2.54 -10.70
C ALA A 73 -5.28 2.39 -11.13
N THR A 74 -5.93 3.49 -11.52
CA THR A 74 -7.23 3.42 -12.19
C THR A 74 -7.16 2.58 -13.46
N GLY A 75 -8.29 2.04 -13.92
CA GLY A 75 -8.33 1.17 -15.11
C GLY A 75 -7.91 1.83 -16.43
N ASP A 76 -7.85 3.17 -16.48
CA ASP A 76 -7.61 3.97 -17.70
C ASP A 76 -6.37 4.88 -17.63
N SER A 77 -5.56 4.79 -16.58
CA SER A 77 -4.35 5.62 -16.40
C SER A 77 -3.30 4.92 -15.56
N ASP A 78 -2.04 5.05 -15.96
CA ASP A 78 -0.89 4.78 -15.09
C ASP A 78 -0.90 5.77 -13.90
N VAL A 79 -0.09 5.49 -12.87
CA VAL A 79 0.15 6.42 -11.76
C VAL A 79 1.58 6.34 -11.23
N ASN A 80 2.14 7.51 -10.92
CA ASN A 80 3.31 7.65 -10.05
C ASN A 80 2.84 8.29 -8.75
N VAL A 81 3.02 7.59 -7.64
CA VAL A 81 2.63 8.07 -6.31
C VAL A 81 3.84 8.03 -5.38
N LEU A 82 3.98 9.08 -4.56
CA LEU A 82 4.89 9.09 -3.43
C LEU A 82 4.10 8.70 -2.18
N THR A 83 4.55 7.68 -1.45
CA THR A 83 3.97 7.34 -0.15
C THR A 83 4.96 7.59 0.98
N VAL A 84 4.45 8.13 2.09
CA VAL A 84 5.27 8.50 3.25
C VAL A 84 4.62 7.95 4.52
N LEU A 85 5.32 7.06 5.22
CA LEU A 85 4.88 6.52 6.52
C LEU A 85 5.58 7.27 7.66
N SER A 86 4.81 7.67 8.68
CA SER A 86 5.32 8.32 9.89
C SER A 86 4.61 7.78 11.14
N PRO A 87 5.33 7.29 12.17
CA PRO A 87 6.78 7.06 12.20
C PRO A 87 7.26 6.11 11.09
N GLY A 88 8.54 6.17 10.73
CA GLY A 88 9.10 5.32 9.68
C GLY A 88 9.12 3.84 10.08
N VAL A 89 8.80 2.96 9.14
CA VAL A 89 8.86 1.50 9.27
C VAL A 89 9.68 0.87 8.16
N GLN A 90 10.30 -0.28 8.41
CA GLN A 90 11.13 -0.98 7.42
C GLN A 90 10.30 -1.35 6.18
N ARG A 91 10.69 -0.82 5.01
CA ARG A 91 9.97 -1.07 3.74
C ARG A 91 10.78 -1.88 2.75
N PHE A 92 12.12 -1.76 2.73
CA PHE A 92 12.91 -2.47 1.72
C PHE A 92 12.88 -3.97 1.94
N ASP A 93 13.04 -4.44 3.18
CA ASP A 93 12.95 -5.86 3.50
C ASP A 93 11.51 -6.40 3.40
N TYR A 94 10.51 -5.56 3.67
CA TYR A 94 9.11 -5.90 3.40
C TYR A 94 8.89 -6.21 1.91
N PHE A 95 9.35 -5.34 1.00
CA PHE A 95 9.21 -5.59 -0.44
C PHE A 95 10.06 -6.76 -0.94
N ARG A 96 11.25 -7.00 -0.36
CA ARG A 96 12.04 -8.21 -0.66
C ARG A 96 11.30 -9.47 -0.24
N LEU A 97 10.58 -9.44 0.90
CA LEU A 97 9.75 -10.56 1.32
C LEU A 97 8.59 -10.79 0.35
N LEU A 98 7.89 -9.74 -0.06
CA LEU A 98 6.84 -9.84 -1.09
C LEU A 98 7.37 -10.41 -2.41
N ASP A 99 8.53 -9.94 -2.87
CA ASP A 99 9.17 -10.45 -4.10
C ASP A 99 9.50 -11.94 -3.99
N ARG A 100 10.04 -12.40 -2.86
CA ARG A 100 10.27 -13.81 -2.59
C ARG A 100 8.97 -14.62 -2.63
N ILE A 101 7.87 -14.10 -2.07
CA ILE A 101 6.56 -14.78 -2.10
C ILE A 101 6.06 -14.92 -3.53
N VAL A 102 6.13 -13.85 -4.34
CA VAL A 102 5.74 -13.87 -5.76
C VAL A 102 6.55 -14.91 -6.54
N HIS A 103 7.83 -15.08 -6.21
CA HIS A 103 8.71 -16.07 -6.84
C HIS A 103 8.68 -17.45 -6.16
N GLN A 104 7.75 -17.71 -5.24
CA GLN A 104 7.59 -18.98 -4.51
C GLN A 104 8.83 -19.40 -3.71
N GLN A 105 9.60 -18.41 -3.23
CA GLN A 105 10.80 -18.55 -2.39
C GLN A 105 10.53 -18.25 -0.91
N ALA A 106 9.29 -17.90 -0.58
CA ALA A 106 8.77 -17.68 0.76
C ALA A 106 7.26 -17.99 0.77
N ASP A 107 6.72 -18.29 1.95
CA ASP A 107 5.28 -18.54 2.11
C ASP A 107 4.52 -17.29 2.57
N ILE A 108 3.23 -17.19 2.22
CA ILE A 108 2.36 -16.07 2.65
C ILE A 108 2.27 -15.98 4.20
N SER A 109 2.44 -17.10 4.91
CA SER A 109 2.50 -17.12 6.36
C SER A 109 3.73 -16.41 6.93
N GLU A 110 4.84 -16.31 6.19
CA GLU A 110 5.99 -15.48 6.60
C GLU A 110 5.62 -14.00 6.60
N LEU A 111 4.78 -13.57 5.66
CA LEU A 111 4.26 -12.21 5.61
C LEU A 111 3.33 -11.93 6.80
N GLN A 112 2.50 -12.91 7.17
CA GLN A 112 1.64 -12.84 8.36
C GLN A 112 2.47 -12.77 9.66
N ALA A 113 3.53 -13.56 9.77
CA ALA A 113 4.43 -13.52 10.92
C ALA A 113 5.19 -12.19 11.05
N ALA A 114 5.42 -11.49 9.92
CA ALA A 114 6.16 -10.24 9.87
C ALA A 114 5.29 -8.96 9.95
N GLN A 115 3.97 -9.08 10.12
CA GLN A 115 3.04 -7.94 10.13
C GLN A 115 3.42 -6.88 11.18
N GLU A 116 3.76 -7.31 12.40
CA GLU A 116 4.19 -6.41 13.48
C GLU A 116 5.52 -5.72 13.15
N THR A 117 6.47 -6.45 12.55
CA THR A 117 7.77 -5.91 12.16
C THR A 117 7.62 -4.79 11.14
N TYR A 118 6.81 -5.02 10.10
CA TYR A 118 6.61 -4.10 8.99
C TYR A 118 5.40 -3.18 9.14
N ASP A 119 4.72 -3.23 10.30
CA ASP A 119 3.50 -2.47 10.61
C ASP A 119 2.40 -2.64 9.55
N ASN A 120 2.28 -3.80 8.90
CA ASN A 120 1.41 -3.97 7.74
C ASN A 120 0.44 -5.12 7.97
N HIS A 121 -0.77 -4.81 8.43
CA HIS A 121 -1.77 -5.80 8.83
C HIS A 121 -2.85 -5.90 7.77
N PHE A 122 -2.89 -7.01 7.03
CA PHE A 122 -3.91 -7.23 6.00
C PHE A 122 -5.30 -7.37 6.63
N VAL A 123 -6.28 -6.80 5.95
CA VAL A 123 -7.70 -6.87 6.32
C VAL A 123 -8.53 -7.15 5.08
N GLU A 124 -9.77 -7.56 5.29
CA GLU A 124 -10.74 -7.67 4.20
C GLU A 124 -11.43 -6.32 3.97
N SER A 125 -11.77 -6.03 2.71
CA SER A 125 -12.63 -4.90 2.35
C SER A 125 -13.52 -5.28 1.18
N GLU A 126 -14.80 -5.48 1.47
CA GLU A 126 -15.79 -5.78 0.43
C GLU A 126 -15.89 -4.63 -0.57
N VAL A 127 -15.80 -3.39 -0.12
CA VAL A 127 -15.86 -2.20 -0.99
C VAL A 127 -14.74 -2.24 -2.02
N TRP A 128 -13.51 -2.55 -1.59
CA TRP A 128 -12.37 -2.66 -2.49
C TRP A 128 -12.46 -3.84 -3.45
N ALA A 129 -12.85 -5.01 -2.94
CA ALA A 129 -13.02 -6.21 -3.75
C ALA A 129 -14.03 -5.99 -4.89
N HIS A 130 -15.20 -5.43 -4.56
CA HIS A 130 -16.23 -5.10 -5.56
C HIS A 130 -15.76 -4.02 -6.54
N GLY A 131 -15.12 -2.94 -6.06
CA GLY A 131 -14.68 -1.83 -6.91
C GLY A 131 -13.63 -2.24 -7.94
N ARG A 132 -12.70 -3.12 -7.56
CA ARG A 132 -11.61 -3.59 -8.45
C ARG A 132 -11.98 -4.80 -9.29
N GLY A 133 -13.18 -5.36 -9.11
CA GLY A 133 -13.57 -6.63 -9.73
C GLY A 133 -12.72 -7.82 -9.29
N LEU A 134 -12.08 -7.72 -8.12
CA LEU A 134 -11.31 -8.82 -7.52
C LEU A 134 -12.29 -9.70 -6.74
N SER A 135 -12.35 -10.99 -7.07
CA SER A 135 -13.17 -11.91 -6.27
C SER A 135 -12.45 -12.25 -4.97
N ALA A 136 -13.19 -12.59 -3.91
CA ALA A 136 -12.61 -13.11 -2.67
C ALA A 136 -11.77 -14.40 -2.84
N LEU A 137 -11.74 -14.98 -4.05
CA LEU A 137 -10.97 -16.15 -4.44
C LEU A 137 -9.61 -15.82 -5.07
N ASP A 138 -9.39 -14.56 -5.51
CA ASP A 138 -8.12 -14.12 -6.12
C ASP A 138 -7.08 -13.68 -5.07
N ALA A 139 -7.45 -13.67 -3.79
CA ALA A 139 -6.62 -13.29 -2.66
C ALA A 139 -5.91 -14.46 -1.96
N ARG A 140 -5.74 -15.61 -2.64
CA ARG A 140 -5.11 -16.83 -2.10
C ARG A 140 -3.83 -17.21 -2.80
#